data_AF-A0A9E3NQ80-F1
#
_entry.id   AF-A0A9E3NQ80-F1
#
_cell.length_a   1.000
_cell.length_b   1.000
_cell.length_c   1.000
_cell.angle_alpha   90.00
_cell.angle_beta   90.00
_cell.angle_gamma   90.00
#
_symmetry.space_group_name_H-M   'P 1'
#
loop_
_entity.id
_entity.type
_entity.pdbx_description
1 polymer ?
#
loop_
_entity_poly.entity_id
_entity_poly.type
_entity_poly.pdbx_seq_one_letter_code
_entity_poly.pdbx_strand_id
1 'polypeptide(L)'
;MSLRRGRSESVKAPAARLALALAMPLFAAPSPPLAPLPMLPSIPRVRVEIGTGHLVVIEEVNLPRGDWNGEPLDFYVAFGAPGTPRAIDAHLVAVGDGALEPEEGDAGEALAIDRAPRRPPSAHPLLGRDTMAGVVVHVEREALSRALAPGSMAALRVRTVLDLPDEDPSGARGVVVRLGASRGTPLTLGRLTIASRPGSAAAVRAGASLCGPEADTRPLAIAIAPRPSGAPRPAPSTAIAPVLSVRHVTDDLCIKYWTAS
;
A
#
# COMPACT_ATOMS: atom_id res chain seq x y z
N MET A 1 47.81 50.55 71.70
CA MET A 1 46.45 50.46 71.14
C MET A 1 46.58 49.86 69.74
N SER A 2 46.39 48.54 69.57
CA SER A 2 45.15 47.90 69.06
C SER A 2 44.68 48.55 67.73
N LEU A 3 44.63 47.90 66.56
CA LEU A 3 43.94 46.64 66.26
C LEU A 3 44.34 46.05 64.88
N ARG A 4 44.28 44.69 64.82
CA ARG A 4 43.76 43.79 63.75
C ARG A 4 44.44 43.83 62.36
N ARG A 5 45.17 42.81 61.88
CA ARG A 5 44.97 41.34 61.72
C ARG A 5 43.95 40.93 60.64
N GLY A 6 44.47 40.25 59.60
CA GLY A 6 43.78 39.27 58.76
C GLY A 6 43.36 39.77 57.37
N ARG A 7 43.32 38.97 56.31
CA ARG A 7 43.70 37.56 56.08
C ARG A 7 43.67 37.40 54.56
N SER A 8 44.66 36.72 54.00
CA SER A 8 44.72 36.33 52.59
C SER A 8 43.72 35.20 52.35
N GLU A 9 42.81 35.34 51.38
CA GLU A 9 42.00 34.24 50.86
C GLU A 9 42.15 34.16 49.35
N SER A 10 42.90 33.12 48.95
CA SER A 10 43.00 32.59 47.59
C SER A 10 41.80 31.69 47.33
N VAL A 11 40.95 32.05 46.36
CA VAL A 11 39.84 31.22 45.91
C VAL A 11 40.23 30.52 44.60
N LYS A 12 40.22 29.19 44.67
CA LYS A 12 40.57 28.23 43.64
C LYS A 12 39.51 28.21 42.52
N ALA A 13 39.96 28.23 41.27
CA ALA A 13 39.13 27.95 40.11
C ALA A 13 38.72 26.47 40.06
N PRO A 14 37.45 26.12 39.75
CA PRO A 14 37.06 24.73 39.54
C PRO A 14 37.40 24.29 38.11
N ALA A 15 38.23 23.24 38.01
CA ALA A 15 38.44 22.49 36.79
C ALA A 15 37.20 21.60 36.52
N ALA A 16 36.30 22.07 35.66
CA ALA A 16 35.21 21.24 35.14
C ALA A 16 35.79 20.22 34.14
N ARG A 17 35.84 18.96 34.56
CA ARG A 17 36.20 17.83 33.69
C ARG A 17 35.05 17.56 32.71
N LEU A 18 35.29 17.88 31.44
CA LEU A 18 34.48 17.45 30.31
C LEU A 18 34.61 15.93 30.16
N ALA A 19 33.58 15.17 30.55
CA ALA A 19 33.48 13.76 30.20
C ALA A 19 32.86 13.67 28.80
N LEU A 20 33.72 13.55 27.79
CA LEU A 20 33.31 13.29 26.41
C LEU A 20 32.88 11.82 26.31
N ALA A 21 31.58 11.55 26.46
CA ALA A 21 31.02 10.24 26.19
C ALA A 21 31.05 10.00 24.68
N LEU A 22 32.05 9.23 24.22
CA LEU A 22 32.13 8.68 22.88
C LEU A 22 30.99 7.69 22.69
N ALA A 23 29.85 8.16 22.17
CA ALA A 23 28.80 7.30 21.64
C ALA A 23 29.34 6.64 20.36
N MET A 24 29.91 5.45 20.48
CA MET A 24 30.26 4.66 19.30
C MET A 24 28.97 4.29 18.56
N PRO A 25 28.92 4.50 17.23
CA PRO A 25 27.82 4.00 16.44
C PRO A 25 27.89 2.48 16.46
N LEU A 26 26.94 1.85 17.15
CA LEU A 26 26.67 0.43 16.99
C LEU A 26 26.27 0.23 15.52
N PHE A 27 27.23 -0.22 14.72
CA PHE A 27 26.96 -0.77 13.40
C PHE A 27 26.08 -2.00 13.62
N ALA A 28 24.77 -1.82 13.52
CA ALA A 28 23.81 -2.91 13.53
C ALA A 28 24.20 -3.87 12.40
N ALA A 29 24.50 -5.12 12.76
CA ALA A 29 24.76 -6.15 11.78
C ALA A 29 23.58 -6.24 10.80
N PRO A 30 23.81 -6.42 9.49
CA PRO A 30 22.74 -6.55 8.53
C PRO A 30 21.85 -7.73 8.92
N SER A 31 20.56 -7.47 9.13
CA SER A 31 19.58 -8.52 9.40
C SER A 31 19.60 -9.55 8.26
N PRO A 32 19.52 -10.85 8.57
CA PRO A 32 19.46 -11.88 7.53
C PRO A 32 18.26 -11.60 6.59
N PRO A 33 18.38 -11.90 5.29
CA PRO A 33 17.26 -11.73 4.37
C PRO A 33 16.08 -12.59 4.82
N LEU A 34 14.89 -12.00 4.83
CA LEU A 34 13.66 -12.74 5.10
C LEU A 34 13.55 -13.94 4.16
N ALA A 35 13.08 -15.06 4.70
CA ALA A 35 12.66 -16.18 3.88
C ALA A 35 11.60 -15.70 2.87
N PRO A 36 11.58 -16.24 1.64
CA PRO A 36 10.55 -15.91 0.68
C PRO A 36 9.16 -16.19 1.26
N LEU A 37 8.16 -15.39 0.86
CA LEU A 37 6.76 -15.66 1.25
C LEU A 37 6.43 -17.12 0.92
N PRO A 38 5.88 -17.89 1.87
CA PRO A 38 5.58 -19.32 1.68
C PRO A 38 4.32 -19.54 0.83
N MET A 39 3.79 -18.48 0.24
CA MET A 39 2.59 -18.45 -0.60
C MET A 39 2.83 -17.58 -1.84
N LEU A 40 2.01 -17.77 -2.88
CA LEU A 40 1.99 -16.92 -4.08
C LEU A 40 0.75 -16.02 -4.02
N PRO A 41 0.89 -14.75 -3.62
CA PRO A 41 -0.24 -13.84 -3.55
C PRO A 41 -0.78 -13.48 -4.95
N SER A 42 -2.00 -12.96 -4.99
CA SER A 42 -2.58 -12.36 -6.20
C SER A 42 -3.40 -11.13 -5.84
N ILE A 43 -3.57 -10.20 -6.77
CA ILE A 43 -4.42 -9.02 -6.61
C ILE A 43 -5.74 -9.29 -7.34
N PRO A 44 -6.76 -9.94 -6.72
CA PRO A 44 -8.03 -10.20 -7.39
C PRO A 44 -8.74 -8.93 -7.85
N ARG A 45 -8.53 -7.81 -7.14
CA ARG A 45 -9.26 -6.58 -7.40
C ARG A 45 -8.47 -5.32 -7.03
N VAL A 46 -8.57 -4.33 -7.91
CA VAL A 46 -8.28 -2.93 -7.60
C VAL A 46 -9.54 -2.11 -7.87
N ARG A 47 -9.96 -1.34 -6.88
CA ARG A 47 -11.10 -0.43 -6.99
C ARG A 47 -10.70 0.99 -6.64
N VAL A 48 -11.09 1.95 -7.46
CA VAL A 48 -10.92 3.38 -7.20
C VAL A 48 -12.29 4.00 -7.01
N GLU A 49 -12.54 4.60 -5.85
CA GLU A 49 -13.78 5.31 -5.56
C GLU A 49 -13.57 6.82 -5.60
N ILE A 50 -14.40 7.50 -6.38
CA ILE A 50 -14.46 8.96 -6.46
C ILE A 50 -15.35 9.45 -5.32
N GLY A 51 -14.79 10.27 -4.43
CA GLY A 51 -15.52 10.98 -3.39
C GLY A 51 -15.54 12.48 -3.63
N THR A 52 -16.25 13.22 -2.78
CA THR A 52 -16.23 14.68 -2.80
C THR A 52 -14.88 15.19 -2.30
N GLY A 53 -14.04 15.67 -3.22
CA GLY A 53 -12.71 16.22 -2.93
C GLY A 53 -11.64 15.20 -2.52
N HIS A 54 -11.87 13.91 -2.73
CA HIS A 54 -10.90 12.85 -2.44
C HIS A 54 -11.09 11.64 -3.34
N LEU A 55 -10.09 10.77 -3.37
CA LEU A 55 -10.16 9.43 -3.94
C LEU A 55 -9.94 8.38 -2.86
N VAL A 56 -10.54 7.21 -3.03
CA VAL A 56 -10.25 6.03 -2.24
C VAL A 56 -9.74 4.92 -3.16
N VAL A 57 -8.53 4.44 -2.95
CA VAL A 57 -7.98 3.27 -3.63
C VAL A 57 -8.12 2.07 -2.71
N ILE A 58 -8.74 1.00 -3.18
CA ILE A 58 -8.92 -0.26 -2.47
C ILE A 58 -8.18 -1.33 -3.27
N GLU A 59 -7.17 -1.91 -2.64
CA GLU A 59 -6.37 -3.02 -3.18
C GLU A 59 -6.65 -4.25 -2.33
N GLU A 60 -7.16 -5.30 -2.97
CA GLU A 60 -7.34 -6.59 -2.31
C GLU A 60 -6.26 -7.54 -2.78
N VAL A 61 -5.56 -8.16 -1.84
CA VAL A 61 -4.50 -9.13 -2.09
C VAL A 61 -4.86 -10.46 -1.45
N ASN A 62 -5.05 -11.49 -2.25
CA ASN A 62 -5.27 -12.84 -1.76
C ASN A 62 -3.98 -13.42 -1.19
N LEU A 63 -4.12 -14.01 -0.02
CA LEU A 63 -3.11 -14.70 0.75
C LEU A 63 -3.56 -16.16 0.88
N PRO A 64 -3.22 -17.04 -0.07
CA PRO A 64 -3.56 -18.46 0.05
C PRO A 64 -2.79 -19.07 1.22
N ARG A 65 -3.36 -20.12 1.83
CA ARG A 65 -2.68 -20.92 2.84
C ARG A 65 -1.42 -21.52 2.20
N GLY A 66 -0.27 -20.92 2.51
CA GLY A 66 1.05 -21.45 2.19
C GLY A 66 1.63 -22.25 3.35
N ASP A 67 2.91 -22.61 3.23
CA ASP A 67 3.69 -23.30 4.27
C ASP A 67 4.16 -22.35 5.38
N TRP A 68 3.34 -21.36 5.76
CA TRP A 68 3.70 -20.44 6.84
C TRP A 68 3.55 -21.18 8.18
N ASN A 69 4.60 -21.19 8.99
CA ASN A 69 4.72 -22.02 10.20
C ASN A 69 3.88 -21.51 11.39
N GLY A 70 2.81 -20.76 11.16
CA GLY A 70 2.07 -20.12 12.24
C GLY A 70 2.74 -18.86 12.81
N GLU A 71 3.72 -18.29 12.11
CA GLU A 71 4.39 -17.05 12.54
C GLU A 71 3.59 -15.81 12.10
N PRO A 72 3.68 -14.68 12.86
CA PRO A 72 3.12 -13.41 12.42
C PRO A 72 3.81 -12.93 11.12
N LEU A 73 3.09 -12.17 10.32
CA LEU A 73 3.57 -11.66 9.04
C LEU A 73 3.50 -10.14 8.99
N ASP A 74 4.61 -9.52 8.61
CA ASP A 74 4.67 -8.09 8.31
C ASP A 74 4.72 -7.88 6.80
N PHE A 75 3.73 -7.18 6.26
CA PHE A 75 3.68 -6.83 4.84
C PHE A 75 3.97 -5.36 4.62
N TYR A 76 4.89 -5.06 3.72
CA TYR A 76 5.18 -3.70 3.31
C TYR A 76 4.36 -3.31 2.08
N VAL A 77 3.66 -2.18 2.18
CA VAL A 77 2.80 -1.60 1.14
C VAL A 77 3.25 -0.17 0.87
N ALA A 78 3.83 0.06 -0.32
CA ALA A 78 4.26 1.38 -0.75
C ALA A 78 3.08 2.25 -1.20
N PHE A 79 3.20 3.57 -1.06
CA PHE A 79 2.18 4.50 -1.52
C PHE A 79 2.19 4.70 -3.04
N GLY A 80 1.00 4.84 -3.61
CA GLY A 80 0.75 5.24 -4.98
C GLY A 80 1.11 6.70 -5.30
N ALA A 81 0.66 7.19 -6.44
CA ALA A 81 0.67 8.63 -6.78
C ALA A 81 -0.79 9.15 -6.77
N PRO A 82 -1.05 10.42 -6.43
CA PRO A 82 -0.14 11.56 -6.50
C PRO A 82 0.75 11.85 -5.28
N GLY A 83 0.73 11.04 -4.21
CA GLY A 83 1.63 11.26 -3.07
C GLY A 83 1.25 10.51 -1.81
N THR A 84 1.63 11.06 -0.66
CA THR A 84 1.33 10.49 0.66
C THR A 84 -0.18 10.53 0.92
N PRO A 85 -0.79 9.41 1.34
CA PRO A 85 -2.21 9.37 1.60
C PRO A 85 -2.62 10.18 2.83
N ARG A 86 -3.86 10.71 2.79
CA ARG A 86 -4.53 11.37 3.92
C ARG A 86 -4.78 10.38 5.04
N ALA A 87 -5.25 9.19 4.67
CA ALA A 87 -5.53 8.08 5.57
C ALA A 87 -5.25 6.75 4.88
N ILE A 88 -4.90 5.75 5.67
CA ILE A 88 -4.73 4.37 5.23
C ILE A 88 -5.21 3.45 6.33
N ASP A 89 -5.93 2.40 5.95
CA ASP A 89 -6.33 1.31 6.81
C ASP A 89 -6.21 -0.01 6.07
N ALA A 90 -6.12 -1.10 6.83
CA ALA A 90 -5.95 -2.43 6.31
C ALA A 90 -6.79 -3.40 7.14
N HIS A 91 -7.46 -4.30 6.45
CA HIS A 91 -8.31 -5.30 7.05
C HIS A 91 -7.96 -6.67 6.50
N LEU A 92 -8.00 -7.67 7.35
CA LEU A 92 -7.92 -9.07 6.95
C LEU A 92 -9.33 -9.63 6.83
N VAL A 93 -9.69 -10.05 5.62
CA VAL A 93 -11.02 -10.55 5.29
C VAL A 93 -10.91 -12.05 5.00
N ALA A 94 -11.84 -12.84 5.53
CA ALA A 94 -11.88 -14.27 5.20
C ALA A 94 -12.39 -14.47 3.77
N VAL A 95 -11.82 -15.44 3.06
CA VAL A 95 -12.34 -15.87 1.75
C VAL A 95 -12.97 -17.25 1.93
N GLY A 96 -14.24 -17.37 1.54
CA GLY A 96 -15.00 -18.61 1.67
C GLY A 96 -14.42 -19.73 0.80
N ASP A 97 -14.71 -20.98 1.15
CA ASP A 97 -14.30 -22.13 0.34
C ASP A 97 -14.84 -22.03 -1.10
N GLY A 98 -13.97 -22.27 -2.07
CA GLY A 98 -14.26 -22.11 -3.50
C GLY A 98 -14.44 -20.67 -4.00
N ALA A 99 -14.44 -19.66 -3.12
CA ALA A 99 -14.47 -18.26 -3.53
C ALA A 99 -13.08 -17.78 -3.99
N LEU A 100 -13.06 -16.90 -4.98
CA LEU A 100 -11.81 -16.34 -5.52
C LEU A 100 -11.40 -15.02 -4.87
N GLU A 101 -12.34 -14.35 -4.20
CA GLU A 101 -12.18 -13.04 -3.57
C GLU A 101 -13.34 -12.80 -2.60
N PRO A 102 -13.19 -11.92 -1.59
CA PRO A 102 -14.30 -11.55 -0.72
C PRO A 102 -15.34 -10.69 -1.44
N GLU A 103 -16.53 -10.59 -0.85
CA GLU A 103 -17.54 -9.62 -1.25
C GLU A 103 -17.14 -8.21 -0.78
N GLU A 104 -17.65 -7.19 -1.49
CA GLU A 104 -17.28 -5.78 -1.21
C GLU A 104 -17.72 -5.33 0.19
N GLY A 105 -18.83 -5.88 0.67
CA GLY A 105 -19.39 -5.57 1.99
C GLY A 105 -18.84 -6.44 3.12
N ASP A 106 -18.00 -7.43 2.82
CA ASP A 106 -17.50 -8.34 3.85
C ASP A 106 -16.69 -7.57 4.90
N ALA A 107 -17.07 -7.77 6.16
CA ALA A 107 -16.33 -7.24 7.29
C ALA A 107 -14.99 -7.97 7.40
N GLY A 108 -13.94 -7.21 7.73
CA GLY A 108 -12.62 -7.75 8.02
C GLY A 108 -12.16 -7.37 9.41
N GLU A 109 -11.18 -8.12 9.91
CA GLU A 109 -10.47 -7.78 11.14
C GLU A 109 -9.50 -6.62 10.86
N ALA A 110 -9.61 -5.52 11.59
CA ALA A 110 -8.73 -4.37 11.43
C ALA A 110 -7.29 -4.73 11.87
N LEU A 111 -6.31 -4.33 11.06
CA LEU A 111 -4.90 -4.62 11.30
C LEU A 111 -4.15 -3.38 11.79
N ALA A 112 -3.09 -3.61 12.57
CA ALA A 112 -2.17 -2.55 12.97
C ALA A 112 -1.29 -2.13 11.78
N ILE A 113 -0.98 -0.83 11.71
CA ILE A 113 -0.23 -0.24 10.61
C ILE A 113 0.78 0.78 11.14
N ASP A 114 2.04 0.63 10.74
CA ASP A 114 3.11 1.58 11.01
C ASP A 114 3.58 2.26 9.73
N ARG A 115 3.70 3.59 9.76
CA ARG A 115 4.28 4.34 8.64
C ARG A 115 5.78 4.09 8.55
N ALA A 116 6.27 3.83 7.33
CA ALA A 116 7.69 3.58 7.09
C ALA A 116 8.19 4.41 5.90
N PRO A 117 9.32 5.13 6.04
CA PRO A 117 9.89 5.92 4.93
C PRO A 117 10.44 5.05 3.80
N ARG A 118 10.73 3.77 4.09
CA ARG A 118 11.15 2.69 3.18
C ARG A 118 10.89 1.34 3.84
N ARG A 119 10.90 0.25 3.07
CA ARG A 119 10.68 -1.09 3.60
C ARG A 119 11.70 -1.45 4.69
N PRO A 120 11.24 -1.79 5.91
CA PRO A 120 12.12 -2.38 6.92
C PRO A 120 12.59 -3.78 6.49
N PRO A 121 13.81 -4.20 6.82
CA PRO A 121 14.29 -5.55 6.49
C PRO A 121 13.43 -6.69 7.04
N SER A 122 12.66 -6.43 8.11
CA SER A 122 11.75 -7.38 8.77
C SER A 122 10.39 -7.55 8.07
N ALA A 123 10.03 -6.68 7.12
CA ALA A 123 8.76 -6.75 6.41
C ALA A 123 8.91 -7.35 5.00
N HIS A 124 8.00 -8.23 4.62
CA HIS A 124 7.90 -8.78 3.27
C HIS A 124 7.39 -7.72 2.29
N PRO A 125 8.04 -7.49 1.14
CA PRO A 125 7.49 -6.59 0.12
C PRO A 125 6.20 -7.20 -0.44
N LEU A 126 5.11 -6.45 -0.38
CA LEU A 126 3.84 -6.89 -0.95
C LEU A 126 3.41 -6.03 -2.14
N LEU A 127 3.33 -4.70 -1.96
CA LEU A 127 2.90 -3.77 -3.00
C LEU A 127 3.94 -2.66 -3.19
N GLY A 128 4.32 -2.42 -4.44
CA GLY A 128 5.30 -1.42 -4.83
C GLY A 128 6.75 -1.74 -4.43
N ARG A 129 7.63 -0.74 -4.60
CA ARG A 129 9.08 -0.90 -4.44
C ARG A 129 9.53 -0.63 -3.01
N ASP A 130 10.58 -1.32 -2.58
CA ASP A 130 11.11 -1.24 -1.21
C ASP A 130 11.80 0.09 -0.86
N THR A 131 12.19 0.86 -1.88
CA THR A 131 12.79 2.20 -1.75
C THR A 131 11.77 3.34 -1.58
N MET A 132 10.48 3.04 -1.72
CA MET A 132 9.41 4.06 -1.66
C MET A 132 8.95 4.31 -0.23
N ALA A 133 8.19 5.38 0.01
CA ALA A 133 7.49 5.55 1.28
C ALA A 133 6.21 4.71 1.30
N GLY A 134 5.82 4.22 2.48
CA GLY A 134 4.67 3.32 2.61
C GLY A 134 4.30 3.03 4.06
N VAL A 135 3.72 1.86 4.26
CA VAL A 135 3.38 1.31 5.57
C VAL A 135 3.82 -0.14 5.72
N VAL A 136 4.00 -0.56 6.96
CA VAL A 136 4.04 -1.97 7.36
C VAL A 136 2.67 -2.32 7.93
N VAL A 137 2.06 -3.38 7.40
CA VAL A 137 0.81 -3.96 7.89
C VAL A 137 1.15 -5.21 8.69
N HIS A 138 0.76 -5.23 9.95
CA HIS A 138 1.04 -6.32 10.87
C HIS A 138 -0.13 -7.30 10.88
N VAL A 139 0.16 -8.54 10.50
CA VAL A 139 -0.80 -9.64 10.47
C VAL A 139 -0.45 -10.63 11.57
N GLU A 140 -1.19 -10.56 12.67
CA GLU A 140 -1.06 -11.48 13.79
C GLU A 140 -1.43 -12.91 13.39
N ARG A 141 -0.76 -13.87 14.02
CA ARG A 141 -0.99 -15.30 13.78
C ARG A 141 -2.46 -15.66 13.94
N GLU A 142 -3.08 -15.22 15.03
CA GLU A 142 -4.45 -15.60 15.38
C GLU A 142 -5.45 -15.00 14.38
N ALA A 143 -5.21 -13.76 13.93
CA ALA A 143 -6.02 -13.10 12.91
C ALA A 143 -5.94 -13.88 11.58
N LEU A 144 -4.72 -14.23 11.16
CA LEU A 144 -4.51 -15.01 9.94
C LEU A 144 -5.13 -16.40 10.01
N SER A 145 -4.95 -17.09 11.13
CA SER A 145 -5.56 -18.40 11.35
C SER A 145 -7.08 -18.35 11.26
N ARG A 146 -7.72 -17.31 11.82
CA ARG A 146 -9.17 -17.12 11.72
C ARG A 146 -9.61 -16.84 10.28
N ALA A 147 -8.95 -15.91 9.59
CA ALA A 147 -9.31 -15.53 8.23
C ALA A 147 -9.14 -16.69 7.23
N LEU A 148 -8.16 -17.58 7.45
CA LEU A 148 -7.93 -18.75 6.60
C LEU A 148 -8.83 -19.95 6.94
N ALA A 149 -9.53 -19.95 8.08
CA ALA A 149 -10.32 -21.09 8.51
C ALA A 149 -11.45 -21.48 7.52
N PRO A 150 -12.17 -20.54 6.88
CA PRO A 150 -13.31 -20.90 6.03
C PRO A 150 -12.96 -21.53 4.68
N GLY A 151 -11.84 -21.14 4.06
CA GLY A 151 -11.54 -21.54 2.67
C GLY A 151 -10.05 -21.72 2.37
N SER A 152 -9.18 -21.74 3.38
CA SER A 152 -7.72 -21.75 3.19
C SER A 152 -7.18 -20.57 2.38
N MET A 153 -7.92 -19.46 2.33
CA MET A 153 -7.51 -18.21 1.70
C MET A 153 -8.04 -17.03 2.53
N ALA A 154 -7.21 -16.01 2.68
CA ALA A 154 -7.57 -14.74 3.26
C ALA A 154 -7.31 -13.64 2.23
N ALA A 155 -7.93 -12.48 2.39
CA ALA A 155 -7.67 -11.31 1.58
C ALA A 155 -7.22 -10.16 2.47
N LEU A 156 -6.04 -9.62 2.19
CA LEU A 156 -5.61 -8.35 2.76
C LEU A 156 -6.24 -7.22 1.93
N ARG A 157 -7.19 -6.50 2.52
CA ARG A 157 -7.84 -5.33 1.93
C ARG A 157 -7.16 -4.07 2.46
N VAL A 158 -6.42 -3.38 1.60
CA VAL A 158 -5.80 -2.09 1.91
C VAL A 158 -6.64 -0.98 1.31
N ARG A 159 -7.07 -0.04 2.14
CA ARG A 159 -7.83 1.14 1.73
C ARG A 159 -6.99 2.39 1.96
N THR A 160 -6.76 3.13 0.89
CA THR A 160 -5.92 4.33 0.86
C THR A 160 -6.76 5.53 0.43
N VAL A 161 -6.82 6.57 1.26
CA VAL A 161 -7.52 7.83 0.95
C VAL A 161 -6.50 8.85 0.44
N LEU A 162 -6.71 9.34 -0.77
CA LEU A 162 -5.87 10.32 -1.45
C LEU A 162 -6.63 11.64 -1.63
N ASP A 163 -5.89 12.74 -1.71
CA ASP A 163 -6.45 13.98 -2.25
C ASP A 163 -6.89 13.77 -3.71
N LEU A 164 -7.91 14.52 -4.13
CA LEU A 164 -8.39 14.45 -5.50
C LEU A 164 -7.28 14.97 -6.44
N PRO A 165 -6.75 14.15 -7.37
CA PRO A 165 -5.69 14.57 -8.28
C PRO A 165 -6.18 15.70 -9.19
N ASP A 166 -5.31 16.64 -9.53
CA ASP A 166 -5.63 17.71 -10.48
C ASP A 166 -6.03 17.15 -11.86
N GLU A 167 -6.87 17.90 -12.58
CA GLU A 167 -7.22 17.58 -13.95
C GLU A 167 -6.05 17.89 -14.89
N ASP A 168 -5.73 16.94 -15.76
CA ASP A 168 -4.83 17.14 -16.87
C ASP A 168 -5.55 17.94 -18.00
N PRO A 169 -4.82 18.45 -19.02
CA PRO A 169 -5.43 19.22 -20.11
C PRO A 169 -6.51 18.48 -20.92
N SER A 170 -6.63 17.16 -20.78
CA SER A 170 -7.69 16.37 -21.40
C SER A 170 -8.94 16.24 -20.52
N GLY A 171 -8.97 16.93 -19.38
CA GLY A 171 -10.00 16.82 -18.35
C GLY A 171 -9.95 15.50 -17.58
N ALA A 172 -8.85 14.74 -17.69
CA ALA A 172 -8.70 13.48 -16.98
C ALA A 172 -8.01 13.71 -15.64
N ARG A 173 -8.42 12.95 -14.63
CA ARG A 173 -7.67 12.82 -13.36
C ARG A 173 -6.99 11.46 -13.34
N GLY A 174 -5.78 11.41 -12.80
CA GLY A 174 -4.91 10.23 -12.84
C GLY A 174 -4.51 9.75 -11.44
N VAL A 175 -4.46 8.43 -11.25
CA VAL A 175 -3.93 7.79 -10.04
C VAL A 175 -3.00 6.65 -10.43
N VAL A 176 -1.91 6.48 -9.68
CA VAL A 176 -1.00 5.33 -9.82
C VAL A 176 -1.20 4.43 -8.63
N VAL A 177 -1.59 3.19 -8.90
CA VAL A 177 -1.80 2.13 -7.90
C VAL A 177 -0.60 1.18 -7.92
N ARG A 178 -0.05 0.87 -6.75
CA ARG A 178 1.18 0.09 -6.65
C ARG A 178 0.88 -1.38 -6.78
N LEU A 179 1.48 -2.03 -7.75
CA LEU A 179 1.31 -3.47 -7.89
C LEU A 179 2.47 -4.21 -7.22
N GLY A 180 2.23 -5.47 -6.88
CA GLY A 180 3.19 -6.32 -6.21
C GLY A 180 3.96 -7.24 -7.14
N ALA A 181 5.05 -7.77 -6.60
CA ALA A 181 5.73 -8.97 -7.09
C ALA A 181 6.16 -9.84 -5.90
N SER A 182 6.08 -11.16 -6.05
CA SER A 182 6.59 -12.14 -5.09
C SER A 182 7.66 -12.99 -5.76
N ARG A 183 8.83 -13.13 -5.11
CA ARG A 183 9.97 -13.91 -5.63
C ARG A 183 10.38 -13.51 -7.06
N GLY A 184 10.32 -12.22 -7.38
CA GLY A 184 10.62 -11.72 -8.74
C GLY A 184 9.55 -12.05 -9.78
N THR A 185 8.38 -12.55 -9.37
CA THR A 185 7.23 -12.80 -10.25
C THR A 185 6.14 -11.77 -9.93
N PRO A 186 5.66 -10.99 -10.91
CA PRO A 186 4.54 -10.06 -10.69
C PRO A 186 3.31 -10.78 -10.17
N LEU A 187 2.59 -10.17 -9.22
CA LEU A 187 1.34 -10.74 -8.74
C LEU A 187 0.29 -10.72 -9.87
N THR A 188 -0.51 -11.77 -9.98
CA THR A 188 -1.62 -11.77 -10.95
C THR A 188 -2.59 -10.63 -10.63
N LEU A 189 -3.02 -9.88 -11.66
CA LEU A 189 -3.97 -8.78 -11.52
C LEU A 189 -5.33 -9.19 -12.08
N GLY A 190 -6.37 -9.15 -11.24
CA GLY A 190 -7.73 -9.57 -11.59
C GLY A 190 -8.56 -8.45 -12.20
N ARG A 191 -9.53 -7.91 -11.45
CA ARG A 191 -10.53 -6.95 -11.95
C ARG A 191 -10.17 -5.51 -11.57
N LEU A 192 -10.45 -4.59 -12.47
CA LEU A 192 -10.29 -3.15 -12.25
C LEU A 192 -11.67 -2.48 -12.28
N THR A 193 -11.95 -1.66 -11.27
CA THR A 193 -13.21 -0.92 -11.18
C THR A 193 -12.94 0.52 -10.78
N ILE A 194 -13.63 1.45 -11.43
CA ILE A 194 -13.85 2.79 -10.90
C ILE A 194 -15.29 2.94 -10.45
N ALA A 195 -15.50 3.50 -9.27
CA ALA A 195 -16.80 3.72 -8.69
C ALA A 195 -16.97 5.19 -8.30
N SER A 196 -18.19 5.72 -8.35
CA SER A 196 -18.53 7.03 -7.78
C SER A 196 -19.34 6.85 -6.51
N ARG A 197 -18.93 7.50 -5.42
CA ARG A 197 -19.68 7.49 -4.16
C ARG A 197 -20.96 8.33 -4.30
N PRO A 198 -22.03 8.03 -3.57
CA PRO A 198 -23.23 8.86 -3.56
C PRO A 198 -22.89 10.33 -3.25
N GLY A 199 -23.41 11.26 -4.06
CA GLY A 199 -23.15 12.70 -3.92
C GLY A 199 -21.82 13.20 -4.49
N SER A 200 -21.01 12.33 -5.11
CA SER A 200 -19.80 12.71 -5.85
C SER A 200 -20.07 12.85 -7.36
N ALA A 201 -19.14 13.46 -8.09
CA ALA A 201 -19.20 13.51 -9.53
C ALA A 201 -19.11 12.09 -10.13
N ALA A 202 -20.04 11.78 -11.04
CA ALA A 202 -20.09 10.46 -11.67
C ALA A 202 -18.96 10.29 -12.69
N ALA A 203 -18.23 9.17 -12.61
CA ALA A 203 -17.30 8.78 -13.67
C ALA A 203 -18.08 8.50 -14.96
N VAL A 204 -17.71 9.19 -16.03
CA VAL A 204 -18.31 9.01 -17.37
C VAL A 204 -17.41 8.22 -18.29
N ARG A 205 -16.10 8.22 -18.01
CA ARG A 205 -15.08 7.50 -18.78
C ARG A 205 -13.95 7.07 -17.84
N ALA A 206 -13.34 5.94 -18.15
CA ALA A 206 -12.15 5.46 -17.48
C ALA A 206 -11.23 4.75 -18.47
N GLY A 207 -9.93 4.78 -18.18
CA GLY A 207 -8.90 4.03 -18.86
C GLY A 207 -7.91 3.50 -17.84
N ALA A 208 -7.38 2.31 -18.10
CA ALA A 208 -6.34 1.70 -17.29
C ALA A 208 -5.24 1.18 -18.21
N SER A 209 -3.99 1.30 -17.77
CA SER A 209 -2.83 0.71 -18.42
C SER A 209 -1.78 0.35 -17.38
N LEU A 210 -0.88 -0.56 -17.72
CA LEU A 210 0.34 -0.71 -16.94
C LEU A 210 1.21 0.53 -17.16
N CYS A 211 2.01 0.88 -16.15
CA CYS A 211 3.01 1.92 -16.27
C CYS A 211 4.30 1.52 -15.58
N GLY A 212 5.40 1.83 -16.26
CA GLY A 212 6.73 1.31 -15.98
C GLY A 212 7.60 1.48 -17.22
N PRO A 213 8.93 1.38 -17.10
CA PRO A 213 9.83 1.55 -18.24
C PRO A 213 9.63 0.46 -19.32
N GLU A 214 9.18 -0.72 -18.92
CA GLU A 214 8.97 -1.90 -19.79
C GLU A 214 7.49 -2.32 -19.86
N ALA A 215 6.59 -1.47 -19.36
CA ALA A 215 5.18 -1.81 -19.25
C ALA A 215 4.54 -2.04 -20.62
N ASP A 216 3.69 -3.08 -20.72
CA ASP A 216 2.85 -3.29 -21.89
C ASP A 216 1.93 -2.07 -22.11
N THR A 217 1.97 -1.52 -23.32
CA THR A 217 1.21 -0.32 -23.67
C THR A 217 -0.26 -0.61 -23.97
N ARG A 218 -0.67 -1.87 -24.04
CA ARG A 218 -2.07 -2.24 -24.32
C ARG A 218 -2.98 -1.78 -23.17
N PRO A 219 -4.14 -1.18 -23.50
CA PRO A 219 -5.09 -0.77 -22.47
C PRO A 219 -5.66 -2.00 -21.74
N LEU A 220 -5.94 -1.83 -20.45
CA LEU A 220 -6.58 -2.82 -19.61
C LEU A 220 -8.07 -2.54 -19.50
N ALA A 221 -8.88 -3.61 -19.46
CA ALA A 221 -10.30 -3.50 -19.23
C ALA A 221 -10.56 -3.00 -17.80
N ILE A 222 -11.35 -1.93 -17.69
CA ILE A 222 -11.78 -1.31 -16.42
C ILE A 222 -13.29 -1.07 -16.47
N ALA A 223 -13.99 -1.45 -15.40
CA ALA A 223 -15.42 -1.24 -15.24
C ALA A 223 -15.72 0.10 -14.57
N ILE A 224 -16.85 0.72 -14.92
CA ILE A 224 -17.37 1.94 -14.27
C ILE A 224 -18.66 1.57 -13.51
N ALA A 225 -18.75 1.97 -12.24
CA ALA A 225 -19.86 1.70 -11.35
C ALA A 225 -20.43 2.98 -10.68
N PRO A 226 -21.76 3.19 -10.66
CA PRO A 226 -22.75 2.47 -11.46
C PRO A 226 -22.50 2.70 -12.95
N ARG A 227 -23.04 1.80 -13.80
CA ARG A 227 -22.93 1.99 -15.25
C ARG A 227 -23.63 3.30 -15.64
N PRO A 228 -22.98 4.21 -16.40
CA PRO A 228 -23.61 5.46 -16.82
C PRO A 228 -24.89 5.20 -17.61
N SER A 229 -25.95 5.94 -17.31
CA SER A 229 -27.23 5.86 -18.05
C SER A 229 -27.03 6.29 -19.50
N GLY A 230 -27.55 5.50 -20.44
CA GLY A 230 -27.42 5.79 -21.88
C GLY A 230 -26.05 5.50 -22.49
N ALA A 231 -25.12 4.88 -21.74
CA ALA A 231 -23.85 4.43 -22.30
C ALA A 231 -24.10 3.44 -23.46
N PRO A 232 -23.59 3.69 -24.68
CA PRO A 232 -23.68 2.74 -25.78
C PRO A 232 -23.14 1.38 -25.34
N ARG A 233 -23.68 0.29 -25.90
CA ARG A 233 -23.07 -1.04 -25.76
C ARG A 233 -21.60 -0.89 -26.15
N PRO A 234 -20.64 -1.30 -25.30
CA PRO A 234 -19.24 -1.06 -25.58
C PRO A 234 -18.90 -1.69 -26.94
N ALA A 235 -18.33 -0.86 -27.83
CA ALA A 235 -17.70 -1.36 -29.05
C ALA A 235 -16.65 -2.44 -28.67
N PRO A 236 -16.29 -3.36 -29.58
CA PRO A 236 -15.20 -4.30 -29.32
C PRO A 236 -13.97 -3.51 -28.87
N SER A 237 -13.67 -3.62 -27.59
CA SER A 237 -12.58 -2.89 -26.96
C SER A 237 -11.28 -3.57 -27.35
N THR A 238 -10.28 -2.78 -27.74
CA THR A 238 -8.90 -3.28 -27.84
C THR A 238 -8.27 -3.55 -26.47
N ALA A 239 -9.00 -3.26 -25.38
CA ALA A 239 -8.54 -3.52 -24.03
C ALA A 239 -8.54 -5.01 -23.71
N ILE A 240 -7.45 -5.45 -23.09
CA ILE A 240 -7.29 -6.83 -22.66
C ILE A 240 -7.76 -6.99 -21.21
N ALA A 241 -8.19 -8.20 -20.85
CA ALA A 241 -8.46 -8.51 -19.45
C ALA A 241 -7.14 -8.37 -18.63
N PRO A 242 -7.14 -7.76 -17.43
CA PRO A 242 -5.91 -7.53 -16.68
C PRO A 242 -5.13 -8.82 -16.36
N VAL A 243 -5.84 -9.94 -16.15
CA VAL A 243 -5.25 -11.27 -15.92
C VAL A 243 -4.43 -11.79 -17.12
N LEU A 244 -4.69 -11.27 -18.33
CA LEU A 244 -3.98 -11.63 -19.57
C LEU A 244 -2.85 -10.64 -19.92
N SER A 245 -2.65 -9.61 -19.09
CA SER A 245 -1.58 -8.63 -19.31
C SER A 245 -0.22 -9.23 -18.98
N VAL A 246 0.77 -8.97 -19.83
CA VAL A 246 2.16 -9.31 -19.53
C VAL A 246 2.70 -8.22 -18.61
N ARG A 247 3.19 -8.61 -17.43
CA ARG A 247 3.67 -7.70 -16.40
C ARG A 247 5.16 -7.89 -16.16
N HIS A 248 5.83 -6.79 -15.83
CA HIS A 248 7.14 -6.78 -15.19
C HIS A 248 7.01 -6.49 -13.69
N VAL A 249 8.03 -6.85 -12.92
CA VAL A 249 8.03 -6.68 -11.45
C VAL A 249 8.01 -5.22 -11.01
N THR A 250 8.38 -4.31 -11.90
CA THR A 250 8.39 -2.86 -11.69
C THR A 250 7.15 -2.17 -12.22
N ASP A 251 6.23 -2.91 -12.85
CA ASP A 251 5.02 -2.33 -13.43
C ASP A 251 4.01 -2.00 -12.34
N ASP A 252 3.56 -0.75 -12.34
CA ASP A 252 2.43 -0.26 -11.56
C ASP A 252 1.19 -0.14 -12.46
N LEU A 253 0.05 0.19 -11.86
CA LEU A 253 -1.20 0.43 -12.58
C LEU A 253 -1.48 1.92 -12.66
N CYS A 254 -1.62 2.44 -13.87
CA CYS A 254 -2.03 3.81 -14.12
C CYS A 254 -3.50 3.84 -14.52
N ILE A 255 -4.33 4.52 -13.73
CA ILE A 255 -5.75 4.70 -14.00
C ILE A 255 -6.00 6.17 -14.31
N LYS A 256 -6.72 6.43 -15.40
CA LYS A 256 -7.26 7.74 -15.76
C LYS A 256 -8.77 7.71 -15.78
N TYR A 257 -9.41 8.77 -15.33
CA TYR A 257 -10.86 8.89 -15.38
C TYR A 257 -11.32 10.32 -15.64
N TRP A 258 -12.55 10.43 -16.15
CA TRP A 258 -13.22 11.68 -16.44
C TRP A 258 -14.57 11.67 -15.72
N THR A 259 -14.95 12.81 -15.17
CA THR A 259 -16.23 12.99 -14.48
C THR A 259 -17.17 13.87 -15.30
N ALA A 260 -18.48 13.70 -15.12
CA ALA A 260 -19.45 14.66 -15.63
C ALA A 260 -19.19 16.04 -15.02
N SER A 261 -19.14 17.06 -15.87
CA SER A 261 -19.00 18.47 -15.50
C SER A 261 -20.26 19.01 -14.84
#